data_AF-A0A821LM81-F1
#
_entry.id   AF-A0A821LM81-F1
#
_cell.length_a   1.000
_cell.length_b   1.000
_cell.length_c   1.000
_cell.angle_alpha   90.00
_cell.angle_beta   90.00
_cell.angle_gamma   90.00
#
_symmetry.space_group_name_H-M   'P 1'
#
loop_
_entity.id
_entity.type
_entity.pdbx_description
1 polymer ?
#
loop_
_entity_poly.entity_id
_entity_poly.type
_entity_poly.pdbx_seq_one_letter_code
_entity_poly.pdbx_strand_id
1 'polypeptide(L)'
;MGVIMYILLCGYPPFFPRNGENSSYGMKNRIRTGDFQFPDVEWKNISQEAKSIIQRMLIVNPANRITIDEILTSPWLTELTSERSIDMSSLQDVETREQL
;
A
#
# COMPACT_ATOMS: atom_id res chain seq x y z
N MET A 1 -5.29 -4.57 -2.80
CA MET A 1 -4.82 -3.17 -2.70
C MET A 1 -3.72 -2.96 -1.66
N GLY A 2 -3.87 -3.37 -0.39
CA GLY A 2 -2.89 -3.04 0.67
C GLY A 2 -1.44 -3.44 0.41
N VAL A 3 -1.21 -4.62 -0.20
CA VAL A 3 0.13 -5.10 -0.55
C VAL A 3 0.80 -4.21 -1.59
N ILE A 4 0.04 -3.78 -2.62
CA ILE A 4 0.56 -2.90 -3.67
C ILE A 4 0.91 -1.53 -3.08
N MET A 5 0.02 -0.97 -2.25
CA MET A 5 0.25 0.30 -1.57
C MET A 5 1.54 0.28 -0.74
N TYR A 6 1.77 -0.80 0.01
CA TYR A 6 2.98 -0.99 0.80
C TYR A 6 4.23 -0.98 -0.08
N ILE A 7 4.23 -1.74 -1.18
CA ILE A 7 5.36 -1.80 -2.12
C ILE A 7 5.63 -0.43 -2.76
N LEU A 8 4.58 0.31 -3.13
CA LEU A 8 4.74 1.63 -3.75
C LEU A 8 5.40 2.66 -2.81
N LEU A 9 5.20 2.53 -1.50
CA LEU A 9 5.75 3.48 -0.54
C LEU A 9 7.19 3.16 -0.11
N CYS A 10 7.57 1.89 0.00
CA CYS A 10 8.89 1.51 0.55
C CYS A 10 9.73 0.59 -0.36
N GLY A 11 9.18 0.08 -1.47
CA GLY A 11 9.91 -0.70 -2.47
C GLY A 11 10.06 -2.20 -2.22
N TYR A 12 9.39 -2.78 -1.21
CA TYR A 12 9.47 -4.22 -0.90
C TYR A 12 8.13 -4.77 -0.38
N PRO A 13 7.87 -6.09 -0.46
CA PRO A 13 6.60 -6.66 -0.01
C PRO A 13 6.48 -6.69 1.53
N PRO A 14 5.28 -6.52 2.09
CA PRO A 14 5.05 -6.53 3.54
C PRO A 14 5.35 -7.88 4.19
N PHE A 15 5.19 -8.98 3.44
CA PHE A 15 5.43 -10.34 3.91
C PHE A 15 6.63 -10.93 3.16
N PHE A 16 7.72 -11.18 3.89
CA PHE A 16 8.92 -11.83 3.39
C PHE A 16 9.41 -12.86 4.41
N PRO A 17 10.17 -13.90 4.01
CA PRO A 17 10.69 -14.89 4.93
C PRO A 17 11.72 -14.24 5.87
N ARG A 18 11.71 -14.61 7.16
CA ARG A 18 12.76 -14.17 8.08
C ARG A 18 13.92 -15.17 8.06
N ASN A 19 15.14 -14.68 8.24
CA ASN A 19 16.40 -15.44 8.14
C ASN A 19 16.28 -16.85 8.74
N GLY A 20 16.46 -17.88 7.91
CA GLY A 20 16.48 -19.28 8.34
C GLY A 20 15.14 -20.04 8.24
N GLU A 21 14.03 -19.37 7.94
CA GLU A 21 12.76 -20.07 7.68
C GLU A 21 12.72 -20.63 6.25
N ASN A 22 12.11 -21.81 6.10
CA ASN A 22 11.70 -22.32 4.80
C ASN A 22 10.78 -21.29 4.12
N SER A 23 11.25 -20.71 3.00
CA SER A 23 10.71 -19.47 2.44
C SER A 23 9.20 -19.49 2.17
N SER A 24 8.63 -20.67 1.86
CA SER A 24 7.18 -20.81 1.63
C SER A 24 6.35 -20.86 2.92
N TYR A 25 6.82 -21.53 3.97
CA TYR A 25 6.03 -21.74 5.18
C TYR A 25 6.05 -20.49 6.07
N GLY A 26 7.22 -19.88 6.26
CA GLY A 26 7.36 -18.62 6.99
C GLY A 26 6.46 -17.53 6.40
N MET A 27 6.52 -17.35 5.07
CA MET A 27 5.68 -16.36 4.38
C MET A 27 4.17 -16.64 4.52
N LYS A 28 3.73 -17.89 4.34
CA LYS A 28 2.32 -18.27 4.53
C LYS A 28 1.85 -18.03 5.96
N ASN A 29 2.70 -18.31 6.94
CA ASN A 29 2.37 -18.05 8.34
C ASN A 29 2.16 -16.55 8.57
N ARG A 30 3.07 -15.71 8.09
CA ARG A 30 2.98 -14.25 8.24
C ARG A 30 1.75 -13.64 7.57
N ILE A 31 1.36 -14.16 6.40
CA ILE A 31 0.11 -13.76 5.75
C ILE A 31 -1.11 -14.14 6.61
N ARG A 32 -1.11 -15.34 7.21
CA ARG A 32 -2.20 -15.81 8.05
C ARG A 32 -2.28 -15.09 9.39
N THR A 33 -1.16 -14.65 9.93
CA THR A 33 -1.10 -13.90 11.20
C THR A 33 -1.20 -12.40 11.00
N GLY A 34 -1.09 -11.90 9.76
CA GLY A 34 -1.01 -10.47 9.48
C GLY A 34 0.28 -9.85 10.02
N ASP A 35 1.35 -10.63 10.13
CA ASP A 35 2.63 -10.16 10.66
C ASP A 35 3.45 -9.44 9.57
N PHE A 36 3.42 -8.11 9.61
CA PHE A 36 4.28 -7.22 8.83
C PHE A 36 4.66 -6.00 9.70
N GLN A 37 5.69 -5.27 9.28
CA GLN A 37 6.24 -4.15 10.05
C GLN A 37 6.47 -2.94 9.15
N PHE A 38 6.76 -1.78 9.73
CA PHE A 38 7.19 -0.57 9.02
C PHE A 38 8.60 -0.19 9.48
N PRO A 39 9.66 -0.85 8.96
CA PRO A 39 11.05 -0.54 9.31
C PRO A 39 11.39 0.94 9.19
N ASP A 40 12.03 1.49 10.22
CA ASP A 40 12.28 2.94 10.32
C ASP A 40 13.10 3.50 9.16
N VAL A 41 14.03 2.72 8.58
CA VAL A 41 14.92 3.18 7.51
C VAL A 41 14.13 3.70 6.30
N GLU A 42 13.15 2.92 5.82
CA GLU A 42 12.34 3.29 4.66
C GLU A 42 11.06 4.05 5.05
N TRP A 43 10.56 3.85 6.28
CA TRP A 43 9.28 4.40 6.73
C TRP A 43 9.38 5.67 7.58
N LYS A 44 10.58 6.21 7.81
CA LYS A 44 10.78 7.43 8.61
C LYS A 44 10.01 8.65 8.08
N ASN A 45 9.95 8.81 6.76
CA ASN A 45 9.36 9.99 6.12
C ASN A 45 7.93 9.75 5.59
N ILE A 46 7.35 8.57 5.87
CA ILE A 46 5.98 8.23 5.47
C ILE A 46 5.04 8.61 6.62
N SER A 47 3.94 9.27 6.27
CA SER A 47 2.96 9.75 7.24
C SER A 47 2.33 8.61 8.05
N GLN A 48 1.93 8.91 9.29
CA GLN A 48 1.32 7.92 10.17
C GLN A 48 -0.06 7.48 9.66
N GLU A 49 -0.76 8.38 8.98
CA GLU A 49 -2.05 8.16 8.35
C GLU A 49 -1.94 7.12 7.23
N ALA A 50 -0.89 7.20 6.40
CA ALA A 50 -0.62 6.21 5.36
C ALA A 50 -0.39 4.81 5.97
N LYS A 51 0.43 4.73 7.03
CA LYS A 51 0.69 3.48 7.77
C LYS A 51 -0.59 2.89 8.35
N SER A 52 -1.43 3.73 8.96
CA SER A 52 -2.73 3.34 9.53
C SER A 52 -3.68 2.76 8.48
N ILE A 53 -3.79 3.40 7.32
CA ILE A 53 -4.63 2.90 6.21
C ILE A 53 -4.12 1.55 5.72
N ILE A 54 -2.81 1.40 5.51
CA ILE A 54 -2.22 0.13 5.08
C ILE A 54 -2.46 -0.98 6.11
N GLN A 55 -2.36 -0.67 7.41
CA GLN A 55 -2.70 -1.63 8.46
C GLN A 55 -4.13 -2.11 8.36
N ARG A 56 -5.09 -1.19 8.19
CA ARG A 56 -6.51 -1.55 8.03
C ARG A 56 -6.79 -2.33 6.74
N MET A 57 -6.01 -2.11 5.68
CA MET A 57 -6.11 -2.86 4.42
C MET A 57 -5.55 -4.29 4.51
N LEU A 58 -4.58 -4.52 5.41
CA LEU A 58 -3.89 -5.80 5.59
C LEU A 58 -4.42 -6.63 6.77
N ILE A 59 -5.58 -6.27 7.33
CA ILE A 59 -6.27 -7.07 8.34
C ILE A 59 -6.63 -8.46 7.76
N VAL A 60 -6.28 -9.49 8.53
CA VAL A 60 -6.47 -10.91 8.17
C VAL A 60 -7.96 -11.23 8.01
N ASN A 61 -8.78 -10.86 9.00
CA ASN A 61 -10.22 -11.09 8.94
C ASN A 61 -10.86 -10.13 7.92
N PRO A 62 -11.43 -10.62 6.80
CA PRO A 62 -12.02 -9.76 5.78
C PRO A 62 -13.20 -8.93 6.31
N ALA A 63 -13.95 -9.42 7.31
CA ALA A 63 -15.07 -8.67 7.91
C ALA A 63 -14.63 -7.42 8.66
N ASN A 64 -13.36 -7.38 9.10
CA ASN A 64 -12.76 -6.24 9.81
C ASN A 64 -11.90 -5.37 8.88
N ARG A 65 -11.75 -5.76 7.62
CA ARG A 65 -10.92 -5.04 6.65
C ARG A 65 -11.64 -3.79 6.18
N ILE A 66 -10.91 -2.68 6.11
CA ILE A 66 -11.44 -1.43 5.59
C ILE A 66 -11.97 -1.59 4.17
N THR A 67 -13.13 -0.97 3.91
CA THR A 67 -13.75 -0.91 2.59
C THR A 67 -13.10 0.15 1.70
N ILE A 68 -13.35 0.09 0.39
CA ILE A 68 -12.81 1.10 -0.53
C ILE A 68 -13.38 2.48 -0.26
N ASP A 69 -14.68 2.59 0.05
CA ASP A 69 -15.34 3.85 0.36
C ASP A 69 -14.70 4.52 1.58
N GLU A 70 -14.43 3.77 2.65
CA GLU A 70 -13.73 4.29 3.83
C GLU A 70 -12.31 4.76 3.54
N ILE A 71 -11.59 4.10 2.61
CA ILE A 71 -10.25 4.55 2.17
C ILE A 71 -10.37 5.88 1.42
N LEU A 72 -11.33 5.96 0.50
CA LEU A 72 -11.54 7.15 -0.33
C LEU A 72 -11.93 8.38 0.49
N THR A 73 -12.65 8.17 1.60
CA THR A 73 -13.02 9.23 2.55
C THR A 73 -11.98 9.47 3.65
N SER A 74 -10.85 8.76 3.63
CA SER A 74 -9.84 8.93 4.67
C SER A 74 -9.09 10.26 4.49
N PRO A 75 -8.78 10.98 5.60
CA PRO A 75 -8.06 12.25 5.56
C PRO A 75 -6.82 12.19 4.66
N TRP A 76 -6.05 11.10 4.77
CA TRP A 76 -4.86 10.85 3.98
C TRP A 76 -5.08 10.93 2.47
N LEU A 77 -6.17 10.35 1.95
CA LEU A 77 -6.44 10.40 0.52
C LEU A 77 -7.16 11.69 0.13
N THR A 78 -8.09 12.17 0.96
CA THR A 78 -8.81 13.43 0.68
C THR A 78 -7.88 14.63 0.61
N GLU A 79 -6.86 14.72 1.47
CA GLU A 79 -5.86 15.80 1.42
C GLU A 79 -5.06 15.75 0.11
N LEU A 80 -4.66 14.56 -0.34
CA LEU A 80 -3.95 14.36 -1.61
C LEU A 80 -4.79 14.78 -2.83
N THR A 81 -6.11 14.50 -2.79
CA THR A 81 -7.02 14.87 -3.87
C THR A 81 -7.44 16.34 -3.84
N SER A 82 -7.37 17.00 -2.68
CA SER A 82 -7.78 18.40 -2.54
C SER A 82 -6.73 19.38 -3.10
N GLU A 83 -5.45 19.01 -3.16
CA GLU A 83 -4.37 19.89 -3.62
C GLU A 83 -3.85 19.57 -5.03
N ARG A 84 -4.31 18.48 -5.64
CA ARG A 84 -3.89 18.09 -6.99
C ARG A 84 -5.10 17.69 -7.80
N SER A 85 -5.61 18.62 -8.61
CA SER A 85 -6.17 18.23 -9.90
C SER A 85 -5.06 17.46 -10.62
N ILE A 86 -5.11 16.12 -10.56
CA ILE A 86 -4.36 15.31 -11.50
C ILE A 86 -4.94 15.69 -12.85
N ASP A 87 -4.21 16.54 -13.56
CA ASP A 87 -4.60 16.99 -14.88
C ASP A 87 -4.54 15.78 -15.82
N MET A 88 -5.67 15.10 -15.93
CA MET A 88 -5.85 13.90 -16.75
C MET A 88 -5.62 14.20 -18.24
N SER A 89 -5.53 15.47 -18.64
CA SER A 89 -5.18 15.84 -20.02
C SER A 89 -3.73 15.47 -20.37
N SER A 90 -2.83 15.44 -19.39
CA SER A 90 -1.42 15.08 -19.61
C SER A 90 -1.18 13.59 -19.94
N LEU A 91 -2.18 12.73 -19.70
CA LEU A 91 -2.09 11.30 -20.02
C LEU A 91 -2.58 10.98 -21.43
N GLN A 92 -3.28 11.92 -22.09
CA GLN A 92 -3.68 11.79 -23.49
C GLN A 92 -2.49 11.96 -24.45
N ASP A 93 -1.43 12.64 -24.01
CA ASP A 93 -0.22 12.87 -24.79
C ASP A 93 0.69 11.63 -24.90
N VAL A 94 0.59 10.69 -23.94
CA VAL A 94 1.43 9.48 -23.93
C VAL A 94 0.90 8.45 -24.93
N GLU A 95 -0.42 8.33 -25.05
CA GLU A 95 -1.07 7.39 -25.98
C GLU A 95 -0.91 7.80 -27.46
N THR A 96 -0.70 9.10 -27.72
CA THR A 96 -0.45 9.63 -29.07
C THR A 96 0.99 9.41 -29.55
N ARG A 97 1.94 9.16 -28.64
CA ARG A 97 3.37 8.98 -28.96
C ARG A 97 3.78 7.55 -29.32
N GLU A 98 2.92 6.56 -29.10
CA GLU A 98 3.17 5.16 -29.50
C GLU A 98 2.64 4.80 -30.91
N GLN A 99 2.12 5.78 -31.67
CA GLN A 99 1.63 5.57 -33.05
C GLN A 99 2.43 6.31 -34.14
N LEU A 100 3.65 6.78 -33.84
CA LEU A 100 4.59 7.36 -34.83
C LEU A 100 5.87 6.51 -34.96
#